data_AF-A0AAV1XSJ3-F1
#
_entry.id   AF-A0AAV1XSJ3-F1
#
_cell.length_a   1.000
_cell.length_b   1.000
_cell.length_c   1.000
_cell.angle_alpha   90.00
_cell.angle_beta   90.00
_cell.angle_gamma   90.00
#
_symmetry.space_group_name_H-M   'P 1'
#
loop_
_entity.id
_entity.type
_entity.pdbx_description
1 polymer ?
#
loop_
_entity_poly.entity_id
_entity_poly.type
_entity_poly.pdbx_seq_one_letter_code
_entity_poly.pdbx_strand_id
1 'polypeptide(L)' 'MSETGNSVNQVHAQSREQSRQSSRVEFSEDEKTLITRMYRLVGERWSLIAGRIPGRTAEEIEKYWTSRHSSSE' A
#
# COMPACT_ATOMS: atom_id res chain seq x y z
N MET A 1 -40.10 11.02 42.58
CA MET A 1 -40.55 11.11 41.17
C MET A 1 -39.49 11.91 40.44
N SER A 2 -38.43 11.20 40.03
CA SER A 2 -38.06 10.96 38.61
C SER A 2 -37.11 12.08 38.14
N GLU A 3 -35.82 11.96 38.48
CA GLU A 3 -34.76 11.35 37.66
C GLU A 3 -34.30 12.32 36.56
N THR A 4 -33.28 13.09 36.92
CA THR A 4 -32.54 13.98 36.03
C THR A 4 -31.89 13.17 34.91
N GLY A 5 -32.13 13.63 33.69
CA GLY A 5 -31.75 12.98 32.45
C GLY A 5 -30.27 12.62 32.35
N ASN A 6 -30.10 11.40 31.85
CA ASN A 6 -28.92 10.63 31.53
C ASN A 6 -27.69 11.42 31.04
N SER A 7 -26.55 11.04 31.62
CA SER A 7 -25.21 11.35 31.18
C SER A 7 -24.77 10.39 30.07
N VAL A 8 -23.73 10.82 29.37
CA VAL A 8 -22.83 10.00 28.52
C VAL A 8 -23.42 9.51 27.20
N ASN A 9 -22.99 10.12 26.09
CA ASN A 9 -21.91 9.55 25.27
C ASN A 9 -21.74 10.37 24.00
N GLN A 10 -20.67 11.16 24.03
CA GLN A 10 -20.02 11.76 22.88
C GLN A 10 -19.58 10.63 21.94
N VAL A 11 -20.37 10.36 20.90
CA VAL A 11 -19.93 9.54 19.77
C VAL A 11 -18.93 10.37 18.96
N HIS A 12 -17.69 10.36 19.42
CA HIS A 12 -16.57 10.85 18.63
C HIS A 12 -16.34 9.82 17.51
N ALA A 13 -17.08 9.98 16.42
CA ALA A 13 -16.80 9.32 15.15
C ALA A 13 -15.44 9.85 14.67
N GLN A 14 -14.36 9.26 15.18
CA GLN A 14 -13.03 9.45 14.64
C GLN A 14 -12.98 8.71 13.30
N SER A 15 -13.54 9.35 12.27
CA SER A 15 -13.22 9.07 10.88
C SER A 15 -11.79 9.54 10.63
N ARG A 16 -10.82 8.77 11.13
CA ARG A 16 -9.42 8.90 10.78
C ARG A 16 -9.09 7.87 9.71
N GLU A 17 -9.84 7.90 8.61
CA GLU A 17 -9.30 7.41 7.34
C GLU A 17 -8.44 8.56 6.81
N GLN A 18 -7.23 8.68 7.37
CA GLN A 18 -6.20 9.54 6.79
C GLN A 18 -5.91 8.95 5.42
N SER A 19 -6.60 9.50 4.41
CA SER A 19 -6.27 9.34 3.01
C SER A 19 -4.83 9.80 2.84
N ARG A 20 -3.90 8.85 3.02
CA ARG A 20 -2.62 8.87 2.36
C ARG A 20 -2.96 8.67 0.90
N GLN A 21 -3.36 9.75 0.23
CA GLN A 21 -3.38 9.82 -1.22
C GLN A 21 -1.92 9.83 -1.70
N SER A 22 -1.17 8.79 -1.34
CA SER A 22 0.08 8.46 -1.97
C SER A 22 -0.31 8.06 -3.38
N SER A 23 0.24 8.74 -4.36
CA SER A 23 0.26 8.30 -5.75
C SER A 23 0.93 6.93 -5.82
N ARG A 24 0.16 5.89 -5.48
CA ARG A 24 0.57 4.50 -5.53
C ARG A 24 0.62 4.17 -7.01
N VAL A 25 1.76 3.69 -7.45
CA VAL A 25 1.86 3.16 -8.80
C VAL A 25 0.95 1.94 -8.82
N GLU A 26 -0.14 2.03 -9.57
CA GLU A 26 -1.10 0.95 -9.73
C GLU A 26 -0.49 -0.09 -10.66
N PHE A 27 -0.34 -1.33 -10.17
CA PHE A 27 0.12 -2.49 -10.95
C PHE A 27 -1.04 -3.47 -11.14
N SER A 28 -1.11 -4.13 -12.28
CA SER A 28 -2.04 -5.25 -12.50
C SER A 28 -1.63 -6.47 -11.69
N GLU A 29 -2.56 -7.42 -11.48
CA GLU A 29 -2.24 -8.66 -10.76
C GLU A 29 -1.15 -9.48 -11.45
N ASP A 30 -1.10 -9.46 -12.78
CA ASP A 30 -0.06 -10.12 -13.57
C ASP A 30 1.30 -9.47 -13.33
N GLU A 31 1.36 -8.13 -13.33
CA GLU A 31 2.58 -7.39 -13.05
C GLU A 31 3.07 -7.65 -11.63
N LYS A 32 2.17 -7.60 -10.63
CA LYS A 32 2.50 -7.90 -9.22
C LYS A 32 3.04 -9.32 -9.04
N THR A 33 2.42 -10.28 -9.72
CA THR A 33 2.85 -11.70 -9.72
C THR A 33 4.24 -11.83 -10.33
N LEU A 34 4.48 -11.14 -11.44
CA LEU A 34 5.77 -11.16 -12.12
C LEU A 34 6.86 -10.49 -11.27
N ILE A 35 6.58 -9.33 -10.67
CA ILE A 35 7.50 -8.65 -9.73
C ILE A 35 7.86 -9.59 -8.58
N THR A 36 6.86 -10.21 -7.95
CA THR A 36 7.07 -11.12 -6.81
C THR A 36 7.90 -12.34 -7.21
N ARG A 37 7.60 -12.97 -8.34
CA ARG A 37 8.36 -14.12 -8.85
C ARG A 37 9.80 -13.74 -9.19
N MET A 38 9.98 -12.62 -9.89
CA MET A 38 11.31 -12.15 -10.30
C MET A 38 12.14 -11.72 -9.10
N TYR A 39 11.58 -11.00 -8.13
CA TYR A 39 12.28 -10.63 -6.90
C TYR A 39 12.79 -11.87 -6.15
N ARG A 40 11.98 -12.93 -6.06
CA ARG A 40 12.42 -14.21 -5.47
C ARG A 40 13.56 -14.89 -6.22
N LEU A 41 13.74 -14.60 -7.51
CA LEU A 41 14.78 -15.19 -8.35
C LEU A 41 16.07 -14.34 -8.40
N VAL A 42 15.93 -13.02 -8.50
CA VAL A 42 17.05 -12.10 -8.76
C VAL A 42 17.26 -11.04 -7.67
N GLY A 43 16.39 -10.97 -6.66
CA GLY A 43 16.42 -9.97 -5.59
C GLY A 43 16.06 -8.57 -6.09
N GLU A 44 16.72 -7.56 -5.52
CA GLU A 44 16.56 -6.12 -5.80
C GLU A 44 17.12 -5.67 -7.16
N ARG A 45 17.31 -6.59 -8.11
CA ARG A 45 17.79 -6.26 -9.46
C ARG A 45 16.66 -5.67 -10.30
N TRP A 46 16.17 -4.49 -9.92
CA TRP A 46 14.99 -3.83 -10.48
C TRP A 46 15.04 -3.66 -12.00
N SER A 47 16.21 -3.29 -12.56
CA SER A 47 16.38 -3.16 -14.02
C SER A 47 16.12 -4.47 -14.77
N LEU A 48 16.46 -5.63 -14.19
CA LEU A 48 16.17 -6.93 -14.80
C LEU A 48 14.67 -7.28 -14.72
N ILE A 49 14.01 -6.87 -13.64
CA ILE A 49 12.57 -7.08 -13.45
C ILE A 49 11.78 -6.19 -14.42
N ALA A 50 12.14 -4.90 -14.50
CA ALA A 50 11.53 -3.93 -15.43
C ALA A 50 11.68 -4.37 -16.89
N GLY A 51 12.82 -4.96 -17.26
CA GLY A 51 13.01 -5.53 -18.60
C GLY A 51 12.03 -6.67 -18.97
N ARG A 52 11.27 -7.20 -18.02
CA ARG A 52 10.21 -8.20 -18.25
C ARG A 52 8.80 -7.63 -18.19
N ILE A 53 8.63 -6.38 -17.77
CA ILE A 53 7.33 -5.74 -17.59
C ILE A 53 7.27 -4.52 -18.53
N PRO A 54 6.78 -4.70 -19.77
CA PRO A 54 6.75 -3.61 -20.73
C PRO A 54 5.91 -2.45 -20.21
N GLY A 55 6.43 -1.23 -20.32
CA GLY A 55 5.76 -0.02 -19.81
C GLY A 55 6.01 0.27 -18.34
N ARG A 56 6.84 -0.50 -17.64
CA ARG A 56 7.27 -0.23 -16.26
C ARG A 56 8.75 0.05 -16.18
N THR A 57 9.11 0.97 -15.29
CA THR A 57 10.52 1.28 -15.00
C THR A 57 10.99 0.60 -13.72
N ALA A 58 12.32 0.52 -13.56
CA ALA A 58 12.93 -0.06 -12.37
C ALA A 58 12.52 0.72 -11.10
N GLU A 59 12.45 2.04 -11.20
CA GLU A 59 12.10 2.96 -10.12
C GLU A 59 10.65 2.77 -9.67
N GLU A 60 9.73 2.55 -10.60
CA GLU A 60 8.32 2.26 -10.29
C GLU A 60 8.16 0.94 -9.51
N ILE A 61 8.90 -0.10 -9.92
CA ILE A 61 8.86 -1.42 -9.28
C ILE A 61 9.48 -1.36 -7.88
N GLU A 62 10.62 -0.70 -7.74
CA GLU A 62 11.27 -0.46 -6.44
C GLU A 62 10.32 0.28 -5.50
N LYS A 63 9.72 1.38 -5.96
CA LYS A 63 8.76 2.16 -5.17
C LYS A 63 7.55 1.32 -4.75
N TYR A 64 7.01 0.50 -5.66
CA TYR A 64 5.92 -0.43 -5.34
C TYR A 64 6.33 -1.42 -4.25
N TRP A 65 7.50 -2.05 -4.38
CA TRP A 65 8.00 -3.02 -3.43
C TRP A 65 8.23 -2.39 -2.05
N THR A 66 8.99 -1.29 -1.99
CA THR A 66 9.25 -0.56 -0.75
C THR A 66 7.96 -0.09 -0.10
N SER A 67 7.00 0.46 -0.85
CA SER A 67 5.70 0.87 -0.28
C SER A 67 4.83 -0.30 0.23
N ARG A 68 5.09 -1.53 -0.23
CA ARG A 68 4.42 -2.75 0.26
C ARG A 68 5.10 -3.32 1.50
N HIS A 69 6.42 -3.17 1.63
CA HIS A 69 7.21 -3.71 2.74
C HIS A 69 7.49 -2.70 3.86
N SER A 70 7.43 -1.38 3.60
CA SER A 70 7.77 -0.32 4.56
C SER A 70 6.67 -0.01 5.59
N SER A 71 5.47 -0.55 5.44
CA SER A 71 4.36 -0.30 6.39
C SER A 71 4.34 -1.27 7.58
N SER A 72 5.43 -2.00 7.83
CA SER A 72 5.53 -3.06 8.84
C SER A 72 6.59 -2.80 9.93
N GLU A 73 6.98 -1.55 10.16
CA GLU A 73 7.73 -1.17 11.37
C GLU A 73 6.89 -0.30 12.31
#